data_AF-A0A4P9VZV8-F1
#
_entry.id   AF-A0A4P9VZV8-F1
#
_cell.length_a   1.000
_cell.length_b   1.000
_cell.length_c   1.000
_cell.angle_alpha   90.00
_cell.angle_beta   90.00
_cell.angle_gamma   90.00
#
_symmetry.space_group_name_H-M   'P 1'
#
loop_
_entity.id
_entity.type
_entity.pdbx_description
1 polymer ?
#
loop_
_entity_poly.entity_id
_entity_poly.type
_entity_poly.pdbx_seq_one_letter_code
_entity_poly.pdbx_strand_id
1 'polypeptide(L)'
;DIYFHTNCLASLANMSTNIVNTHSIVAQRIISLLDMAAKRYLKLLGKGGADSTGEVVDPDLVVYGDLVALLLEIVNSVLTHTLKHNPQLVYALLHRRDMFAQFRMLARFGDLVENIDTVITYFHAKLGEADLKMPSAVDVLKVIEQASKTWPAGKLKPFADLKFQYEEEEEYSLFFLPYVWSLVHKHSLIYWDEDKARLIQEIVGVRMEMWGRPLGVAQVWGWLEWEAANTVDESFGWNLR
;
A
#
# COMPACT_ATOMS: atom_id res chain seq x y z
N ASP A 1 -9.01 12.06 7.72
CA ASP A 1 -9.80 11.35 6.70
C ASP A 1 -9.44 9.88 6.81
N ILE A 2 -10.40 9.05 7.20
CA ILE A 2 -10.21 7.62 7.48
C ILE A 2 -10.01 6.80 6.19
N TYR A 3 -10.53 7.29 5.06
CA TYR A 3 -10.47 6.59 3.76
C TYR A 3 -9.31 7.04 2.90
N PHE A 4 -8.73 8.20 3.19
CA PHE A 4 -7.63 8.77 2.41
C PHE A 4 -6.47 7.79 2.21
N HIS A 5 -6.05 7.10 3.27
CA HIS A 5 -4.91 6.17 3.19
C HIS A 5 -5.22 4.93 2.34
N THR A 6 -6.42 4.37 2.48
CA THR A 6 -6.90 3.24 1.67
C THR A 6 -6.99 3.62 0.21
N ASN A 7 -7.59 4.78 -0.10
CA ASN A 7 -7.71 5.28 -1.47
C ASN A 7 -6.34 5.58 -2.11
N CYS A 8 -5.40 6.11 -1.34
CA CYS A 8 -4.03 6.33 -1.81
C CYS A 8 -3.32 5.01 -2.12
N LEU A 9 -3.47 3.99 -1.27
CA LEU A 9 -2.86 2.67 -1.49
C LEU A 9 -3.50 1.94 -2.68
N ALA A 10 -4.83 1.98 -2.80
CA ALA A 10 -5.57 1.45 -3.95
C ALA A 10 -5.13 2.13 -5.25
N SER A 11 -4.99 3.46 -5.25
CA SER A 11 -4.48 4.21 -6.40
C SER A 11 -3.05 3.82 -6.74
N LEU A 12 -2.18 3.68 -5.74
CA LEU A 12 -0.79 3.25 -5.94
C LEU A 12 -0.71 1.83 -6.52
N ALA A 13 -1.54 0.93 -6.02
CA ALA A 13 -1.65 -0.44 -6.51
C ALA A 13 -2.12 -0.51 -7.96
N ASN A 14 -3.15 0.26 -8.32
CA ASN A 14 -3.62 0.36 -9.70
C ASN A 14 -2.56 0.90 -10.67
N MET A 15 -1.71 1.81 -10.20
CA MET A 15 -0.64 2.38 -11.02
C MET A 15 0.61 1.50 -11.09
N SER A 16 0.75 0.50 -10.22
CA SER A 16 2.00 -0.22 -9.97
C SER A 16 2.62 -0.86 -11.22
N THR A 17 1.80 -1.33 -12.16
CA THR A 17 2.24 -1.95 -13.42
C THR A 17 2.90 -0.95 -14.38
N ASN A 18 2.66 0.34 -14.20
CA ASN A 18 3.08 1.42 -15.10
C ASN A 18 4.02 2.44 -14.43
N ILE A 19 4.39 2.25 -13.16
CA ILE A 19 5.32 3.15 -12.46
C ILE A 19 6.67 3.10 -13.18
N VAL A 20 7.21 4.25 -13.60
CA VAL A 20 8.52 4.39 -14.23
C VAL A 20 9.25 5.60 -13.67
N ASN A 21 10.58 5.58 -13.72
CA ASN A 21 11.44 6.70 -13.30
C ASN A 21 11.17 7.19 -11.87
N THR A 22 10.92 6.25 -10.95
CA THR A 22 10.68 6.57 -9.54
C THR A 22 11.84 7.38 -8.97
N HIS A 23 11.54 8.55 -8.38
CA HIS A 23 12.55 9.38 -7.74
C HIS A 23 13.14 8.69 -6.49
N SER A 24 14.42 8.93 -6.19
CA SER A 24 15.16 8.29 -5.08
C SER A 24 14.42 8.37 -3.74
N ILE A 25 13.91 9.55 -3.39
CA ILE A 25 13.15 9.78 -2.16
C ILE A 25 11.85 8.95 -2.13
N VAL A 26 11.16 8.81 -3.26
CA VAL A 26 9.90 8.06 -3.33
C VAL A 26 10.17 6.56 -3.17
N ALA A 27 11.17 6.04 -3.87
CA ALA A 27 11.62 4.66 -3.72
C ALA A 27 11.99 4.34 -2.26
N GLN A 28 12.79 5.19 -1.63
CA GLN A 28 13.16 5.03 -0.22
C GLN A 28 11.96 5.08 0.72
N ARG A 29 10.97 5.97 0.47
CA ARG A 29 9.76 6.08 1.27
C ARG A 29 8.87 4.83 1.16
N ILE A 30 8.72 4.27 -0.04
CA ILE A 30 7.96 3.02 -0.24
C ILE A 30 8.59 1.88 0.56
N ILE A 31 9.91 1.68 0.43
CA ILE A 31 10.62 0.61 1.17
C ILE A 31 10.62 0.88 2.68
N SER A 32 10.73 2.14 3.11
CA SER A 32 10.66 2.49 4.53
C SER A 32 9.27 2.27 5.12
N LEU A 33 8.20 2.57 4.38
CA LEU A 33 6.83 2.29 4.79
C LEU A 33 6.61 0.79 4.96
N LEU A 34 7.07 0.00 3.98
CA LEU A 34 7.04 -1.45 4.07
C LEU A 34 7.78 -1.94 5.32
N ASP A 35 9.01 -1.48 5.58
CA ASP A 35 9.80 -1.85 6.77
C ASP A 35 9.11 -1.47 8.10
N MET A 36 8.46 -0.31 8.15
CA MET A 36 7.70 0.12 9.35
C MET A 36 6.48 -0.78 9.60
N ALA A 37 5.70 -1.09 8.56
CA ALA A 37 4.55 -1.99 8.66
C ALA A 37 4.99 -3.41 9.04
N ALA A 38 6.05 -3.90 8.40
CA ALA A 38 6.73 -5.15 8.65
C ALA A 38 7.13 -5.34 10.12
N LYS A 39 7.87 -4.39 10.68
CA LYS A 39 8.31 -4.43 12.08
C LYS A 39 7.14 -4.41 13.06
N ARG A 40 6.09 -3.66 12.73
CA ARG A 40 4.88 -3.61 13.55
C ARG A 40 4.14 -4.94 13.52
N TYR A 41 3.96 -5.54 12.34
CA TYR A 41 3.38 -6.87 12.16
C TYR A 41 4.13 -7.93 12.98
N LEU A 42 5.46 -7.99 12.85
CA LEU A 42 6.29 -8.97 13.59
C LEU A 42 6.19 -8.79 15.11
N LYS A 43 6.11 -7.53 15.59
CA LYS A 43 5.94 -7.23 17.01
C LYS A 43 4.58 -7.71 17.54
N LEU A 44 3.52 -7.60 16.75
CA LEU A 44 2.19 -8.09 17.12
C LEU A 44 2.14 -9.62 17.07
N LEU A 45 2.77 -10.23 16.07
CA LEU A 45 2.86 -11.68 15.92
C LEU A 45 3.54 -12.34 17.14
N GLY A 46 4.65 -11.75 17.61
CA GLY A 46 5.37 -12.24 18.78
C GLY A 46 4.61 -12.12 20.11
N LYS A 47 3.61 -11.24 20.19
CA LYS A 47 2.74 -11.11 21.38
C LYS A 47 1.64 -12.16 21.41
N GLY A 48 1.04 -12.47 20.26
CA GLY A 48 -0.04 -13.46 20.14
C GLY A 48 0.40 -14.91 20.45
N GLY A 49 1.70 -15.20 20.44
CA GLY A 49 2.24 -16.53 20.79
C GLY A 49 2.53 -16.75 22.27
N ALA A 50 2.50 -15.72 23.12
CA ALA A 50 2.87 -15.83 24.54
C ALA A 50 1.66 -16.00 25.48
N ASP A 51 0.49 -15.49 25.09
CA ASP A 51 -0.74 -15.47 25.90
C ASP A 51 -1.81 -16.46 25.38
N SER A 52 -1.41 -17.58 24.77
CA SER A 52 -2.33 -18.52 24.13
C SER A 52 -3.17 -19.35 25.13
N THR A 53 -4.11 -18.69 25.79
CA THR A 53 -5.38 -19.24 26.26
C THR A 53 -6.50 -18.65 25.42
N GLY A 54 -6.64 -19.15 24.18
CA GLY A 54 -7.89 -19.11 23.42
C GLY A 54 -8.47 -17.75 23.01
N GLU A 55 -7.67 -16.71 22.75
CA GLU A 55 -8.20 -15.39 22.38
C GLU A 55 -8.14 -15.08 20.87
N VAL A 56 -9.18 -14.36 20.46
CA VAL A 56 -9.44 -13.75 19.14
C VAL A 56 -8.16 -13.19 18.52
N VAL A 57 -7.92 -13.48 17.23
CA VAL A 57 -6.79 -12.90 16.48
C VAL A 57 -6.85 -11.38 16.60
N ASP A 58 -5.77 -10.78 17.11
CA ASP A 58 -5.64 -9.32 17.26
C ASP A 58 -6.01 -8.64 15.92
N PRO A 59 -7.07 -7.81 15.87
CA PRO A 59 -7.47 -7.14 14.63
C PRO A 59 -6.34 -6.33 14.02
N ASP A 60 -5.48 -5.71 14.85
CA ASP A 60 -4.32 -4.96 14.36
C ASP A 60 -3.32 -5.88 13.63
N LEU A 61 -3.16 -7.12 14.08
CA LEU A 61 -2.27 -8.08 13.43
C LEU A 61 -2.72 -8.39 12.01
N VAL A 62 -4.04 -8.54 11.81
CA VAL A 62 -4.64 -8.75 10.49
C VAL A 62 -4.40 -7.53 9.61
N VAL A 63 -4.74 -6.33 10.11
CA VAL A 63 -4.56 -5.05 9.39
C VAL A 63 -3.13 -4.88 8.89
N TYR A 64 -2.15 -5.06 9.78
CA TYR A 64 -0.74 -4.89 9.41
C TYR A 64 -0.25 -6.01 8.49
N GLY A 65 -0.78 -7.23 8.63
CA GLY A 65 -0.45 -8.34 7.73
C GLY A 65 -0.92 -8.06 6.30
N ASP A 66 -2.13 -7.54 6.15
CA ASP A 66 -2.72 -7.16 4.86
C ASP A 66 -1.97 -5.98 4.25
N LEU A 67 -1.63 -4.96 5.05
CA LEU A 67 -0.84 -3.82 4.61
C LEU A 67 0.54 -4.24 4.09
N VAL A 68 1.22 -5.16 4.80
CA VAL A 68 2.52 -5.69 4.38
C VAL A 68 2.38 -6.46 3.07
N ALA A 69 1.37 -7.33 2.94
CA ALA A 69 1.10 -8.07 1.70
C ALA A 69 0.87 -7.12 0.52
N LEU A 70 -0.02 -6.13 0.67
CA LEU A 70 -0.33 -5.15 -0.37
C LEU A 70 0.92 -4.37 -0.80
N LEU A 71 1.75 -3.89 0.14
CA LEU A 71 2.97 -3.18 -0.19
C LEU A 71 3.99 -4.08 -0.91
N LEU A 72 4.10 -5.35 -0.51
CA LEU A 72 4.94 -6.33 -1.19
C LEU A 72 4.44 -6.64 -2.61
N GLU A 73 3.12 -6.72 -2.81
CA GLU A 73 2.49 -6.91 -4.12
C GLU A 73 2.72 -5.70 -5.03
N ILE A 74 2.57 -4.47 -4.50
CA ILE A 74 2.88 -3.23 -5.23
C ILE A 74 4.34 -3.24 -5.70
N VAL A 75 5.28 -3.57 -4.81
CA VAL A 75 6.71 -3.67 -5.16
C VAL A 75 6.92 -4.75 -6.21
N ASN A 76 6.31 -5.93 -6.04
CA ASN A 76 6.41 -7.04 -6.99
C ASN A 76 5.87 -6.66 -8.38
N SER A 77 4.77 -5.94 -8.46
CA SER A 77 4.19 -5.45 -9.70
C SER A 77 5.17 -4.54 -10.44
N VAL A 78 5.78 -3.56 -9.73
CA VAL A 78 6.82 -2.69 -10.31
C VAL A 78 8.05 -3.50 -10.77
N LEU A 79 8.49 -4.48 -9.97
CA LEU A 79 9.63 -5.33 -10.31
C LEU A 79 9.36 -6.27 -11.51
N THR A 80 8.11 -6.68 -11.69
CA THR A 80 7.71 -7.57 -12.77
C THR A 80 7.58 -6.81 -14.09
N HIS A 81 6.92 -5.65 -14.05
CA HIS A 81 6.51 -4.94 -15.27
C HIS A 81 7.51 -3.86 -15.70
N THR A 82 8.08 -3.11 -14.75
CA THR A 82 8.82 -1.87 -15.06
C THR A 82 10.18 -1.76 -14.35
N LEU A 83 10.74 -2.87 -13.85
CA LEU A 83 12.04 -2.88 -13.16
C LEU A 83 13.15 -2.15 -13.91
N LYS A 84 13.22 -2.36 -15.23
CA LYS A 84 14.23 -1.74 -16.11
C LYS A 84 14.20 -0.20 -16.09
N HIS A 85 13.06 0.37 -15.72
CA HIS A 85 12.81 1.80 -15.65
C HIS A 85 12.82 2.35 -14.22
N ASN A 86 13.11 1.51 -13.22
CA ASN A 86 13.09 1.91 -11.80
C ASN A 86 14.39 1.52 -11.05
N PRO A 87 15.57 2.00 -11.50
CA PRO A 87 16.85 1.68 -10.86
C PRO A 87 16.93 2.18 -9.41
N GLN A 88 16.25 3.29 -9.09
CA GLN A 88 16.18 3.83 -7.73
C GLN A 88 15.43 2.90 -6.75
N LEU A 89 14.42 2.18 -7.23
CA LEU A 89 13.72 1.19 -6.42
C LEU A 89 14.62 -0.02 -6.12
N VAL A 90 15.35 -0.50 -7.13
CA VAL A 90 16.34 -1.57 -6.97
C VAL A 90 17.44 -1.15 -5.98
N TYR A 91 17.93 0.09 -6.08
CA TYR A 91 18.90 0.64 -5.13
C TYR A 91 18.34 0.66 -3.69
N ALA A 92 17.11 1.11 -3.50
CA ALA A 92 16.46 1.12 -2.19
C ALA A 92 16.28 -0.30 -1.60
N LEU A 93 15.92 -1.28 -2.43
CA LEU A 93 15.82 -2.69 -2.04
C LEU A 93 17.17 -3.26 -1.59
N LEU A 94 18.24 -3.01 -2.36
CA LEU A 94 19.59 -3.47 -2.01
C LEU A 94 20.06 -2.87 -0.69
N HIS A 95 19.78 -1.58 -0.46
CA HIS A 95 20.17 -0.89 0.77
C HIS A 95 19.46 -1.44 2.02
N ARG A 96 18.24 -1.96 1.86
CA ARG A 96 17.42 -2.51 2.96
C ARG A 96 17.27 -4.04 2.90
N ARG A 97 18.11 -4.74 2.15
CA ARG A 97 17.99 -6.18 1.87
C ARG A 97 17.81 -7.07 3.12
N ASP A 98 18.43 -6.69 4.24
CA ASP A 98 18.41 -7.48 5.47
C ASP A 98 17.02 -7.54 6.11
N MET A 99 16.15 -6.57 5.80
CA MET A 99 14.76 -6.57 6.30
C MET A 99 13.97 -7.77 5.78
N PHE A 100 14.26 -8.25 4.56
CA PHE A 100 13.50 -9.31 3.90
C PHE A 100 13.78 -10.70 4.50
N ALA A 101 14.93 -10.88 5.15
CA ALA A 101 15.30 -12.15 5.78
C ALA A 101 14.29 -12.60 6.84
N GLN A 102 13.66 -11.66 7.55
CA GLN A 102 12.68 -11.93 8.60
C GLN A 102 11.34 -12.45 8.06
N PHE A 103 11.05 -12.20 6.78
CA PHE A 103 9.78 -12.57 6.14
C PHE A 103 9.83 -13.94 5.45
N ARG A 104 11.04 -14.48 5.18
CA ARG A 104 11.22 -15.77 4.50
C ARG A 104 10.55 -16.94 5.21
N MET A 105 10.53 -16.91 6.54
CA MET A 105 9.96 -17.99 7.36
C MET A 105 8.44 -17.88 7.51
N LEU A 106 7.84 -16.77 7.07
CA LEU A 106 6.40 -16.55 7.15
C LEU A 106 5.74 -16.98 5.84
N ALA A 107 5.02 -18.11 5.88
CA ALA A 107 4.36 -18.69 4.70
C ALA A 107 3.51 -17.66 3.91
N ARG A 108 2.86 -16.72 4.61
CA ARG A 108 2.05 -15.65 4.01
C ARG A 108 2.82 -14.75 3.04
N PHE A 109 4.12 -14.54 3.26
CA PHE A 109 4.93 -13.61 2.47
C PHE A 109 6.00 -14.30 1.61
N GLY A 110 6.15 -15.63 1.73
CA GLY A 110 7.25 -16.38 1.13
C GLY A 110 7.41 -16.13 -0.37
N ASP A 111 6.34 -16.32 -1.14
CA ASP A 111 6.35 -16.12 -2.60
C ASP A 111 6.70 -14.67 -2.99
N LEU A 112 6.13 -13.68 -2.29
CA LEU A 112 6.36 -12.26 -2.56
C LEU A 112 7.81 -11.87 -2.27
N VAL A 113 8.39 -12.44 -1.22
CA VAL A 113 9.79 -12.20 -0.79
C VAL A 113 10.77 -12.91 -1.72
N GLU A 114 10.44 -14.09 -2.24
CA GLU A 114 11.29 -14.86 -3.16
C GLU A 114 11.61 -14.08 -4.44
N ASN A 115 10.62 -13.41 -5.03
CA ASN A 115 10.83 -12.52 -6.18
C ASN A 115 11.78 -11.37 -5.85
N ILE A 116 11.59 -10.73 -4.69
CA ILE A 116 12.47 -9.63 -4.23
C ILE A 116 13.90 -10.13 -4.00
N ASP A 117 14.06 -11.30 -3.38
CA ASP A 117 15.37 -11.95 -3.17
C ASP A 117 16.05 -12.29 -4.51
N THR A 118 15.28 -12.70 -5.51
CA THR A 118 15.79 -12.98 -6.86
C THR A 118 16.36 -11.71 -7.52
N VAL A 119 15.68 -10.57 -7.34
CA VAL A 119 16.16 -9.25 -7.78
C VAL A 119 17.42 -8.87 -7.00
N ILE A 120 17.38 -8.90 -5.67
CA ILE A 120 18.50 -8.55 -4.80
C ILE A 120 19.74 -9.38 -5.15
N THR A 121 19.59 -10.70 -5.30
CA THR A 121 20.69 -11.62 -5.61
C THR A 121 21.35 -11.29 -6.94
N TYR A 122 20.56 -11.03 -7.98
CA TYR A 122 21.09 -10.67 -9.30
C TYR A 122 21.87 -9.36 -9.27
N PHE A 123 21.28 -8.29 -8.71
CA PHE A 123 21.94 -6.99 -8.71
C PHE A 123 23.12 -6.95 -7.74
N HIS A 124 23.07 -7.71 -6.64
CA HIS A 124 24.23 -7.88 -5.76
C HIS A 124 25.38 -8.57 -6.48
N ALA A 125 25.12 -9.62 -7.26
CA ALA A 125 26.15 -10.28 -8.08
C ALA A 125 26.76 -9.30 -9.10
N LYS A 126 25.93 -8.50 -9.78
CA LYS A 126 26.39 -7.48 -10.74
C LYS A 126 27.23 -6.38 -10.10
N LEU A 127 26.91 -5.98 -8.87
CA LEU A 127 27.74 -5.05 -8.10
C LEU A 127 29.07 -5.66 -7.68
N GLY A 128 29.10 -6.95 -7.36
CA GLY A 128 30.34 -7.69 -7.07
C GLY A 128 31.24 -7.81 -8.30
N GLU A 129 30.67 -8.06 -9.48
CA GLU A 129 31.41 -8.12 -10.75
C GLU A 129 32.06 -6.78 -11.14
N ALA A 130 31.49 -5.66 -10.72
CA ALA A 130 32.00 -4.33 -11.03
C ALA A 130 33.26 -3.92 -10.22
N ASP A 131 33.62 -4.70 -9.17
CA ASP A 131 34.81 -4.52 -8.31
C ASP A 131 35.09 -3.06 -7.91
N LEU A 132 34.05 -2.36 -7.44
CA LEU A 132 34.17 -0.97 -7.01
C LEU A 132 34.79 -0.90 -5.61
N LYS A 133 35.99 -0.33 -5.49
CA LYS A 133 36.72 -0.24 -4.21
C LYS A 133 36.05 0.64 -3.15
N MET A 134 35.51 1.80 -3.56
CA MET A 134 34.80 2.76 -2.69
C MET A 134 33.67 3.43 -3.50
N PRO A 135 32.59 2.70 -3.79
CA PRO A 135 31.55 3.20 -4.68
C PRO A 135 30.75 4.32 -4.01
N SER A 136 30.59 5.44 -4.71
CA SER A 136 29.57 6.42 -4.35
C SER A 136 28.17 5.90 -4.71
N ALA A 137 27.11 6.51 -4.17
CA ALA A 137 25.74 6.18 -4.55
C ALA A 137 25.51 6.32 -6.07
N VAL A 138 26.19 7.27 -6.71
CA VAL A 138 26.13 7.49 -8.16
C VAL A 138 26.77 6.32 -8.93
N ASP A 139 27.89 5.79 -8.43
CA ASP A 139 28.57 4.67 -9.08
C ASP A 139 27.76 3.38 -8.98
N VAL A 140 27.17 3.12 -7.80
CA VAL A 140 26.25 1.99 -7.60
C VAL A 140 25.05 2.10 -8.54
N LEU A 141 24.43 3.29 -8.65
CA LEU A 141 23.29 3.51 -9.53
C LEU A 141 23.65 3.29 -11.01
N LYS A 142 24.82 3.72 -11.47
CA LYS A 142 25.28 3.46 -12.85
C LYS A 142 25.38 1.96 -13.13
N VAL A 143 25.91 1.17 -12.19
CA VAL A 143 25.98 -0.29 -12.33
C VAL A 143 24.57 -0.89 -12.36
N ILE A 144 23.66 -0.44 -11.49
CA ILE A 144 22.26 -0.88 -11.49
C ILE A 144 21.57 -0.55 -12.82
N GLU A 145 21.73 0.65 -13.36
CA GLU A 145 21.16 1.05 -14.65
C GLU A 145 21.67 0.20 -15.80
N GLN A 146 22.97 -0.14 -15.81
CA GLN A 146 23.55 -1.03 -16.80
C GLN A 146 23.02 -2.47 -16.65
N ALA A 147 23.04 -3.01 -15.43
CA ALA A 147 22.54 -4.36 -15.12
C ALA A 147 21.04 -4.52 -15.37
N SER A 148 20.26 -3.44 -15.22
CA SER A 148 18.82 -3.43 -15.49
C SER A 148 18.51 -3.74 -16.95
N LYS A 149 19.38 -3.35 -17.89
CA LYS A 149 19.21 -3.66 -19.32
C LYS A 149 19.36 -5.16 -19.61
N THR A 150 20.23 -5.83 -18.85
CA THR A 150 20.50 -7.27 -18.96
C THR A 150 19.59 -8.12 -18.07
N TRP A 151 18.62 -7.52 -17.39
CA TRP A 151 17.64 -8.25 -16.58
C TRP A 151 16.80 -9.19 -17.47
N PRO A 152 16.81 -10.51 -17.20
CA PRO A 152 16.05 -11.48 -17.99
C PRO A 152 14.55 -11.32 -17.73
N ALA A 153 13.77 -11.31 -18.81
CA ALA A 153 12.31 -11.33 -18.71
C ALA A 153 11.84 -12.68 -18.16
N GLY A 154 10.77 -12.68 -17.36
CA GLY A 154 10.13 -13.92 -16.86
C GLY A 154 10.89 -14.67 -15.76
N LYS A 155 11.91 -14.05 -15.14
CA LYS A 155 12.62 -14.64 -13.99
C LYS A 155 11.81 -14.58 -12.69
N LEU A 156 10.83 -13.68 -12.62
CA LEU A 156 9.96 -13.50 -11.45
C LEU A 156 8.68 -14.31 -11.61
N LYS A 157 8.19 -14.86 -10.51
CA LYS A 157 6.86 -15.48 -10.43
C LYS A 157 5.81 -14.40 -10.72
N PRO A 158 4.93 -14.60 -11.72
CA PRO A 158 3.88 -13.63 -11.99
C PRO A 158 2.83 -13.68 -10.88
N PHE A 159 2.37 -12.51 -10.46
CA PHE A 159 1.21 -12.33 -9.59
C PHE A 159 0.08 -11.66 -10.38
N ALA A 160 -1.15 -11.80 -9.89
CA ALA A 160 -2.28 -11.10 -10.50
C ALA A 160 -2.07 -9.58 -10.40
N ASP A 161 -2.49 -8.85 -11.43
CA ASP A 161 -2.42 -7.41 -11.40
C ASP A 161 -3.39 -6.85 -10.35
N LEU A 162 -2.90 -5.92 -9.53
CA LEU A 162 -3.70 -5.25 -8.52
C LEU A 162 -4.69 -4.31 -9.19
N LYS A 163 -5.99 -4.56 -8.98
CA LYS A 163 -7.08 -3.73 -9.49
C LYS A 163 -8.08 -3.46 -8.38
N PHE A 164 -8.15 -2.19 -7.98
CA PHE A 164 -9.09 -1.67 -7.02
C PHE A 164 -10.06 -0.73 -7.73
N GLN A 165 -11.35 -0.98 -7.56
CA GLN A 165 -12.40 -0.10 -8.06
C GLN A 165 -12.80 0.88 -6.96
N TYR A 166 -13.02 2.14 -7.35
CA TYR A 166 -13.62 3.11 -6.46
C TYR A 166 -15.11 2.81 -6.30
N GLU A 167 -15.56 2.75 -5.06
CA GLU A 167 -16.97 2.60 -4.70
C GLU A 167 -17.44 3.90 -4.02
N GLU A 168 -18.49 4.51 -4.58
CA GLU A 168 -19.11 5.70 -3.99
C GLU A 168 -20.00 5.26 -2.81
N GLU A 169 -19.82 5.85 -1.63
CA GLU A 169 -20.74 5.63 -0.52
C GLU A 169 -22.13 6.20 -0.87
N GLU A 170 -23.21 5.45 -0.60
CA GLU A 170 -24.58 5.85 -0.97
C GLU A 170 -24.96 7.26 -0.47
N GLU A 171 -24.44 7.66 0.69
CA GLU A 171 -24.73 8.95 1.33
C GLU A 171 -23.61 10.00 1.14
N TYR A 172 -22.74 9.86 0.12
CA TYR A 172 -21.61 10.77 -0.13
C TYR A 172 -22.02 12.26 -0.12
N SER A 173 -23.23 12.56 -0.59
CA SER A 173 -23.77 13.91 -0.67
C SER A 173 -23.89 14.59 0.70
N LEU A 174 -24.10 13.84 1.79
CA LEU A 174 -24.17 14.35 3.17
C LEU A 174 -22.83 14.91 3.65
N PHE A 175 -21.71 14.46 3.08
CA PHE A 175 -20.38 14.99 3.37
C PHE A 175 -19.95 16.04 2.36
N PHE A 176 -20.03 15.72 1.05
CA PHE A 176 -19.46 16.55 0.01
C PHE A 176 -20.24 17.84 -0.22
N LEU A 177 -21.58 17.82 -0.17
CA LEU A 177 -22.37 19.03 -0.40
C LEU A 177 -22.11 20.09 0.68
N PRO A 178 -22.18 19.78 1.99
CA PRO A 178 -21.79 20.74 3.02
C PRO A 178 -20.39 21.29 2.87
N TYR A 179 -19.43 20.43 2.53
CA TYR A 179 -18.05 20.83 2.39
C TYR A 179 -17.84 21.79 1.22
N VAL A 180 -18.31 21.43 0.02
CA VAL A 180 -18.19 22.26 -1.18
C VAL A 180 -18.91 23.59 -0.99
N TRP A 181 -20.13 23.59 -0.45
CA TRP A 181 -20.85 24.83 -0.18
C TRP A 181 -20.18 25.70 0.88
N SER A 182 -19.53 25.10 1.88
CA SER A 182 -18.72 25.85 2.85
C SER A 182 -17.51 26.52 2.19
N LEU A 183 -16.89 25.87 1.20
CA LEU A 183 -15.77 26.44 0.43
C LEU A 183 -16.26 27.57 -0.48
N VAL A 184 -17.37 27.37 -1.20
CA VAL A 184 -17.98 28.39 -2.03
C VAL A 184 -18.37 29.60 -1.20
N HIS A 185 -19.04 29.41 -0.06
CA HIS A 185 -19.42 30.52 0.82
C HIS A 185 -18.20 31.30 1.34
N LYS A 186 -17.12 30.61 1.72
CA LYS A 186 -15.92 31.25 2.30
C LYS A 186 -14.98 31.87 1.28
N HIS A 187 -14.88 31.30 0.08
CA HIS A 187 -13.83 31.63 -0.88
C HIS A 187 -14.35 32.14 -2.22
N SER A 188 -15.67 32.20 -2.43
CA SER A 188 -16.21 32.86 -3.62
C SER A 188 -16.10 34.38 -3.49
N LEU A 189 -15.97 35.04 -4.65
CA LEU A 189 -16.06 36.49 -4.78
C LEU A 189 -17.52 36.98 -4.79
N ILE A 190 -18.47 36.09 -4.51
CA ILE A 190 -19.90 36.39 -4.48
C ILE A 190 -20.24 36.80 -3.05
N TYR A 191 -20.90 37.95 -2.89
CA TYR A 191 -21.41 38.38 -1.59
C TYR A 191 -22.64 37.55 -1.23
N TRP A 192 -22.56 36.80 -0.11
CA TRP A 192 -23.67 36.05 0.45
C TRP A 192 -24.28 36.84 1.61
N ASP A 193 -25.56 37.17 1.51
CA ASP A 193 -26.33 37.81 2.58
C ASP A 193 -26.67 36.74 3.64
N GLU A 194 -26.09 36.85 4.83
CA GLU A 194 -26.20 35.85 5.90
C GLU A 194 -27.65 35.63 6.36
N ASP A 195 -28.53 36.63 6.25
CA ASP A 195 -29.92 36.49 6.69
C ASP A 195 -30.80 35.76 5.65
N LYS A 196 -30.34 35.75 4.39
CA LYS A 196 -31.07 35.17 3.23
C LYS A 196 -30.48 33.85 2.75
N ALA A 197 -29.21 33.58 3.03
CA ALA A 197 -28.52 32.33 2.66
C ALA A 197 -28.77 31.16 3.65
N ARG A 198 -30.00 31.03 4.15
CA ARG A 198 -30.38 30.04 5.19
C ARG A 198 -30.12 28.60 4.77
N LEU A 199 -30.28 28.28 3.48
CA LEU A 199 -29.99 26.95 2.93
C LEU A 199 -28.53 26.56 3.14
N ILE A 200 -27.59 27.51 3.00
CA ILE A 200 -26.16 27.28 3.22
C ILE A 200 -25.88 27.12 4.71
N GLN A 201 -26.56 27.87 5.57
CA GLN A 201 -26.43 27.74 7.03
C GLN A 201 -26.92 26.39 7.56
N GLU A 202 -28.04 25.87 7.05
CA GLU A 202 -28.56 24.55 7.40
C GLU A 202 -27.61 23.44 6.94
N ILE A 203 -27.16 23.51 5.68
CA ILE A 203 -26.22 22.56 5.08
C ILE A 203 -24.86 22.57 5.82
N VAL A 204 -24.35 23.75 6.22
CA VAL A 204 -23.10 23.88 6.97
C VAL A 204 -23.28 23.52 8.46
N GLY A 205 -24.48 23.70 9.03
CA GLY A 205 -24.80 23.39 10.42
C GLY A 205 -24.86 21.88 10.73
N VAL A 206 -25.37 21.07 9.80
CA VAL A 206 -25.40 19.58 9.88
C VAL A 206 -23.99 18.99 10.12
N ARG A 207 -22.94 19.71 9.71
CA ARG A 207 -21.53 19.34 9.93
C ARG A 207 -21.13 19.22 11.41
N MET A 208 -21.80 19.90 12.34
CA MET A 208 -21.43 19.85 13.77
C MET A 208 -21.98 18.61 14.48
N GLU A 209 -23.12 18.06 14.06
CA GLU A 209 -23.78 16.95 14.76
C GLU A 209 -23.25 15.57 14.34
N MET A 210 -22.88 15.38 13.08
CA MET A 210 -22.41 14.08 12.58
C MET A 210 -21.02 13.68 13.06
N TRP A 211 -20.14 14.63 13.41
CA TRP A 211 -18.75 14.36 13.81
C TRP A 211 -18.59 14.05 15.31
N GLY A 212 -19.68 14.07 16.09
CA GLY A 212 -19.67 13.80 17.53
C GLY A 212 -19.81 12.33 17.93
N ARG A 213 -19.98 11.39 16.97
CA ARG A 213 -20.09 9.96 17.27
C ARG A 213 -18.77 9.24 16.95
N PRO A 214 -18.12 8.60 17.93
CA PRO A 214 -17.00 7.72 17.65
C PRO A 214 -17.55 6.44 17.03
N LEU A 215 -17.41 6.29 15.72
CA LEU A 215 -17.74 5.05 15.01
C LEU A 215 -16.47 4.23 14.89
N GLY A 216 -16.49 3.06 15.54
CA GLY A 216 -15.35 2.19 15.74
C GLY A 216 -14.88 1.51 14.45
N VAL A 217 -13.60 1.14 14.47
CA VAL A 217 -12.84 0.42 13.44
C VAL A 217 -13.52 -0.86 12.93
N ALA A 218 -14.54 -1.36 13.63
CA ALA A 218 -15.34 -2.54 13.27
C ALA A 218 -16.10 -2.41 11.93
N GLN A 219 -16.44 -1.21 11.47
CA GLN A 219 -17.14 -1.04 10.19
C GLN A 219 -16.27 -1.26 8.96
N VAL A 220 -14.94 -1.15 9.09
CA VAL A 220 -13.99 -1.39 7.99
C VAL A 220 -13.84 -2.89 7.69
N TRP A 221 -14.11 -3.76 8.67
CA TRP A 221 -13.93 -5.21 8.55
C TRP A 221 -15.22 -5.99 8.25
N GLY A 222 -16.39 -5.39 8.54
CA GLY A 222 -17.69 -5.99 8.17
C GLY A 222 -17.88 -6.18 6.66
N TRP A 223 -17.12 -5.45 5.83
CA TRP A 223 -17.11 -5.59 4.37
C TRP A 223 -16.34 -6.82 3.88
N LEU A 224 -15.30 -7.26 4.59
CA LEU A 224 -14.55 -8.48 4.26
C LEU A 224 -15.22 -9.77 4.78
N GLU A 225 -15.96 -9.70 5.89
CA GLU A 225 -16.68 -10.85 6.45
C GLU A 225 -18.02 -11.16 5.74
N TRP A 226 -18.67 -10.16 5.14
CA TRP A 226 -19.94 -10.38 4.41
C TRP A 226 -19.76 -11.21 3.13
N GLU A 227 -18.61 -11.11 2.46
CA GLU A 227 -18.27 -11.97 1.31
C GLU A 227 -17.88 -13.40 1.72
N ALA A 228 -17.39 -13.62 2.94
CA ALA A 228 -17.02 -14.95 3.43
C ALA A 228 -18.22 -15.78 3.95
N ALA A 229 -19.27 -15.12 4.45
CA ALA A 229 -20.42 -15.80 5.07
C ALA A 229 -21.50 -16.25 4.06
N ASN A 230 -21.50 -15.73 2.82
CA ASN A 230 -22.52 -16.02 1.81
C ASN A 230 -22.09 -16.99 0.70
N THR A 231 -20.94 -17.63 0.83
CA THR A 231 -20.51 -18.73 -0.06
C THR A 231 -20.19 -19.98 0.75
N VAL A 232 -21.23 -20.71 1.13
CA VAL A 232 -21.10 -22.13 1.42
C VAL A 232 -21.58 -22.89 0.18
N ASP A 233 -20.66 -23.12 -0.74
CA ASP A 233 -20.55 -24.44 -1.36
C ASP A 233 -19.07 -24.75 -1.63
N GLU A 234 -18.76 -26.03 -1.47
CA GLU A 234 -17.46 -26.61 -1.27
C GLU A 234 -16.57 -26.52 -2.53
N SER A 235 -15.26 -26.61 -2.29
CA SER A 235 -14.14 -26.74 -3.25
C SER A 235 -13.43 -25.45 -3.71
N PHE A 236 -12.16 -25.35 -3.30
CA PHE A 236 -11.03 -24.74 -4.00
C PHE A 236 -11.36 -23.96 -5.29
N GLY A 237 -11.19 -22.63 -5.27
CA GLY A 237 -11.14 -21.84 -6.50
C GLY A 237 -11.34 -20.35 -6.30
N TRP A 238 -10.25 -19.60 -6.13
CA TRP A 238 -10.26 -18.15 -6.33
C TRP A 238 -10.59 -17.87 -7.81
N ASN A 239 -11.75 -17.29 -8.09
CA ASN A 239 -12.10 -16.84 -9.43
C ASN A 239 -11.41 -15.50 -9.73
N LEU A 240 -10.35 -15.59 -10.54
CA LEU A 240 -9.77 -14.46 -11.28
C LEU A 240 -10.80 -13.84 -12.24
N ARG A 241 -10.85 -12.51 -12.29
CA ARG A 241 -11.23 -11.76 -13.48
C ARG A 241 -10.14 -10.77 -13.87
#